data_AF-A0A897NLN0-F1
#
_entry.id   AF-A0A897NLN0-F1
#
_cell.length_a   1.000
_cell.length_b   1.000
_cell.length_c   1.000
_cell.angle_alpha   90.00
_cell.angle_beta   90.00
_cell.angle_gamma   90.00
#
_symmetry.space_group_name_H-M   'P 1'
#
loop_
_entity.id
_entity.type
_entity.pdbx_description
1 polymer ?
#
loop_
_entity_poly.entity_id
_entity_poly.type
_entity_poly.pdbx_seq_one_letter_code
_entity_poly.pdbx_strand_id
1 'polypeptide(L)'
;MTDSGGSRPSDTMRERVPENSRKFWLLLNANRWLVAAGISGGVFLALAIIGHLHPTGAPTLFGQADPIETLFQGLLTSIITGVTLVLALSQLVLSQELGPVGDQRERMEGAMSFRKDVEDVIKEPVSPAQPSAFLRSLVKLTKRRAEAVSDAIQDIDDETLNDQVAAFTENVKGNANAVENGLKDAQFGEFDVVFSALNFNYSWKLYAARRIRAENEDVLTEDARAAFDELIDALELFGPAREHFKTLYFQWALIDLSRTMLYASVPALLTAIVGIVYLDPALFPGTVFGVRPLVVVVSAGVAVSLLPFAFLLSYILRIVTVTKRTLSIGPFILRETDRSRDLDWGDTEAKSGENAGVGEGGE
;
A
#
# COMPACT_ATOMS: atom_id res chain seq x y z
N MET A 1 -27.33 -20.98 23.28
CA MET A 1 -27.06 -19.99 22.22
C MET A 1 -25.56 -19.92 22.04
N THR A 2 -25.06 -20.78 21.15
CA THR A 2 -23.65 -20.98 20.83
C THR A 2 -23.33 -20.19 19.57
N ASP A 3 -22.36 -19.29 19.70
CA ASP A 3 -21.86 -18.40 18.65
C ASP A 3 -20.89 -19.20 17.76
N SER A 4 -21.39 -19.76 16.65
CA SER A 4 -20.60 -20.44 15.63
C SER A 4 -20.18 -19.46 14.53
N GLY A 5 -19.49 -18.39 14.91
CA GLY A 5 -18.83 -17.47 13.99
C GLY A 5 -17.45 -17.98 13.61
N GLY A 6 -17.34 -18.85 12.61
CA GLY A 6 -16.05 -19.22 12.03
C GLY A 6 -15.27 -17.96 11.62
N SER A 7 -14.02 -17.81 12.07
CA SER A 7 -13.18 -16.61 11.92
C SER A 7 -13.10 -16.12 10.47
N ARG A 8 -13.92 -15.12 10.13
CA ARG A 8 -13.92 -14.42 8.83
C ARG A 8 -12.97 -13.22 8.90
N PRO A 9 -12.03 -13.06 7.96
CA PRO A 9 -11.23 -11.84 7.88
C PRO A 9 -12.12 -10.66 7.42
N SER A 10 -11.99 -9.51 8.07
CA SER A 10 -12.79 -8.31 7.80
C SER A 10 -12.66 -7.79 6.37
N ASP A 11 -13.63 -7.03 5.85
CA ASP A 11 -13.79 -6.76 4.42
C ASP A 11 -12.99 -5.58 3.87
N THR A 12 -12.64 -4.63 4.72
CA THR A 12 -11.87 -3.44 4.34
C THR A 12 -10.47 -3.49 4.96
N MET A 13 -9.43 -2.89 4.35
CA MET A 13 -8.13 -2.78 5.06
C MET A 13 -8.31 -2.06 6.40
N ARG A 14 -9.29 -1.16 6.52
CA ARG A 14 -9.56 -0.36 7.72
C ARG A 14 -10.03 -1.23 8.89
N GLU A 15 -10.87 -2.23 8.64
CA GLU A 15 -11.37 -3.16 9.67
C GLU A 15 -10.43 -4.36 9.89
N ARG A 16 -9.45 -4.58 9.00
CA ARG A 16 -8.38 -5.60 9.15
C ARG A 16 -7.23 -5.17 10.05
N VAL A 17 -7.47 -4.20 10.93
CA VAL A 17 -6.44 -3.55 11.75
C VAL A 17 -6.80 -3.69 13.23
N PRO A 18 -6.04 -4.52 13.99
CA PRO A 18 -6.08 -4.51 15.45
C PRO A 18 -5.37 -3.28 16.06
N GLU A 19 -4.56 -2.54 15.30
CA GLU A 19 -3.76 -1.41 15.81
C GLU A 19 -4.24 -0.01 15.38
N ASN A 20 -4.64 0.80 16.36
CA ASN A 20 -4.74 2.27 16.37
C ASN A 20 -4.98 2.93 15.00
N SER A 21 -6.26 3.10 14.62
CA SER A 21 -6.77 3.70 13.37
C SER A 21 -6.02 4.97 12.89
N ARG A 22 -5.43 5.73 13.83
CA ARG A 22 -4.61 6.92 13.57
C ARG A 22 -3.29 6.62 12.86
N LYS A 23 -2.59 5.54 13.21
CA LYS A 23 -1.31 5.13 12.59
C LYS A 23 -1.53 4.68 11.15
N PHE A 24 -2.61 3.94 10.90
CA PHE A 24 -3.03 3.55 9.55
C PHE A 24 -3.39 4.77 8.69
N TRP A 25 -4.18 5.71 9.24
CA TRP A 25 -4.52 6.94 8.54
C TRP A 25 -3.28 7.79 8.22
N LEU A 26 -2.36 7.97 9.17
CA LEU A 26 -1.14 8.75 8.99
C LEU A 26 -0.21 8.15 7.91
N LEU A 27 -0.05 6.82 7.89
CA LEU A 27 0.90 6.15 6.99
C LEU A 27 0.39 5.99 5.56
N LEU A 28 -0.93 5.88 5.37
CA LEU A 28 -1.53 5.55 4.07
C LEU A 28 -2.32 6.71 3.47
N ASN A 29 -3.17 7.35 4.26
CA ASN A 29 -4.17 8.31 3.75
C ASN A 29 -3.79 9.78 3.94
N ALA A 30 -2.93 10.11 4.90
CA ALA A 30 -2.54 11.48 5.15
C ALA A 30 -1.79 12.09 3.95
N ASN A 31 -2.06 13.37 3.68
CA ASN A 31 -1.32 14.13 2.69
C ASN A 31 0.18 14.10 3.05
N ARG A 32 1.03 13.76 2.08
CA ARG A 32 2.48 13.61 2.27
C ARG A 32 3.13 14.89 2.78
N TRP A 33 2.57 16.04 2.38
CA TRP A 33 2.97 17.35 2.89
C TRP A 33 2.69 17.51 4.39
N LEU A 34 1.57 16.97 4.89
CA LEU A 34 1.26 16.98 6.33
C LEU A 34 2.18 16.04 7.11
N VAL A 35 2.51 14.87 6.56
CA VAL A 35 3.45 13.95 7.21
C VAL A 35 4.86 14.54 7.25
N ALA A 36 5.33 15.10 6.13
CA ALA A 36 6.62 15.79 6.08
C ALA A 36 6.66 17.01 7.01
N ALA A 37 5.61 17.84 7.01
CA ALA A 37 5.47 18.96 7.95
C ALA A 37 5.41 18.49 9.41
N GLY A 38 4.79 17.33 9.69
CA GLY A 38 4.78 16.72 11.02
C GLY A 38 6.16 16.24 11.45
N ILE A 39 6.94 15.64 10.54
CA ILE A 39 8.33 15.23 10.81
C ILE A 39 9.20 16.46 11.07
N SER A 40 9.21 17.44 10.15
CA SER A 40 9.99 18.68 10.30
C SER A 40 9.54 19.49 11.52
N GLY A 41 8.24 19.59 11.76
CA GLY A 41 7.66 20.24 12.93
C GLY A 41 8.01 19.53 14.23
N GLY A 42 8.04 18.19 14.23
CA GLY A 42 8.49 17.39 15.37
C GLY A 42 9.96 17.66 15.71
N VAL A 43 10.84 17.72 14.69
CA VAL A 43 12.24 18.08 14.88
C VAL A 43 12.37 19.51 15.40
N PHE A 44 11.63 20.46 14.81
CA PHE A 44 11.60 21.85 15.27
C PHE A 44 11.21 21.94 16.76
N LEU A 45 10.11 21.31 17.16
CA LEU A 45 9.62 21.33 18.53
C LEU A 45 10.60 20.65 19.48
N ALA A 46 11.18 19.52 19.10
CA ALA A 46 12.19 18.83 19.91
C ALA A 46 13.42 19.72 20.16
N LEU A 47 13.96 20.33 19.10
CA LEU A 47 15.11 21.23 19.21
C LEU A 47 14.77 22.49 20.01
N ALA A 48 13.59 23.07 19.80
CA ALA A 48 13.13 24.25 20.52
C ALA A 48 12.96 23.96 22.03
N ILE A 49 12.37 22.81 22.39
CA ILE A 49 12.19 22.38 23.79
C ILE A 49 13.55 22.10 24.44
N ILE A 50 14.43 21.34 23.77
CA ILE A 50 15.77 21.03 24.28
C ILE A 50 16.57 22.33 24.48
N GLY A 51 16.55 23.23 23.50
CA GLY A 51 17.25 24.51 23.59
C GLY A 51 16.66 25.46 24.64
N HIS A 52 15.36 25.37 24.93
CA HIS A 52 14.71 26.15 25.99
C HIS A 52 15.02 25.61 27.39
N LEU A 53 15.02 24.28 27.58
CA LEU A 53 15.26 23.63 28.86
C LEU A 53 16.76 23.50 29.20
N HIS A 54 17.66 23.85 28.29
CA HIS A 54 19.09 23.68 28.49
C HIS A 54 19.61 24.60 29.63
N PRO A 55 20.26 24.03 30.68
CA PRO A 55 20.62 24.77 31.89
C PRO A 55 21.82 25.71 31.73
N THR A 56 22.74 25.44 30.79
CA THR A 56 23.78 26.41 30.44
C THR A 56 23.19 27.42 29.47
N GLY A 57 23.43 28.71 29.71
CA GLY A 57 22.99 29.74 28.79
C GLY A 57 23.63 29.50 27.41
N ALA A 58 22.83 29.33 26.37
CA ALA A 58 23.21 29.33 24.96
C ALA A 58 24.46 30.18 24.57
N PRO A 59 24.70 31.40 25.10
CA PRO A 59 25.92 32.17 24.81
C PRO A 59 27.24 31.43 25.09
N THR A 60 27.31 30.57 26.09
CA THR A 60 28.55 29.81 26.39
C THR A 60 28.71 28.57 25.51
N LEU A 61 27.62 28.03 24.96
CA LEU A 61 27.64 26.88 24.04
C LEU A 61 28.06 27.28 22.62
N PHE A 62 27.69 28.49 22.19
CA PHE A 62 27.95 29.01 20.85
C PHE A 62 29.20 29.91 20.76
N GLY A 63 29.96 30.07 21.86
CA GLY A 63 31.07 31.02 21.95
C GLY A 63 32.49 30.45 21.84
N GLN A 64 32.68 29.13 21.72
CA GLN A 64 34.01 28.49 21.75
C GLN A 64 34.36 27.62 20.53
N ALA A 65 33.36 27.01 19.90
CA ALA A 65 33.41 26.43 18.57
C ALA A 65 32.18 26.99 17.85
N ASP A 66 32.20 27.17 16.52
CA ASP A 66 31.01 27.60 15.75
C ASP A 66 30.13 26.39 15.43
N PRO A 67 29.23 25.94 16.34
CA PRO A 67 28.55 24.68 16.23
C PRO A 67 27.38 24.81 15.25
N ILE A 68 26.88 26.03 15.07
CA ILE A 68 25.85 26.43 14.11
C ILE A 68 26.41 26.31 12.70
N GLU A 69 27.58 26.90 12.45
CA GLU A 69 28.25 26.79 11.16
C GLU A 69 28.52 25.31 10.82
N THR A 70 29.10 24.56 11.76
CA THR A 70 29.38 23.13 11.59
C THR A 70 28.10 22.33 11.29
N LEU A 71 27.00 22.61 12.01
CA LEU A 71 25.70 21.97 11.80
C LEU A 71 25.17 22.26 10.39
N PHE A 72 25.15 23.52 9.96
CA PHE A 72 24.62 23.89 8.65
C PHE A 72 25.54 23.45 7.50
N GLN A 73 26.86 23.38 7.69
CA GLN A 73 27.79 22.75 6.74
C GLN A 73 27.49 21.25 6.59
N GLY A 74 27.26 20.56 7.70
CA GLY A 74 26.85 19.15 7.71
C GLY A 74 25.52 18.93 6.99
N LEU A 75 24.52 19.78 7.26
CA LEU A 75 23.23 19.74 6.58
C LEU A 75 23.36 20.03 5.09
N LEU A 76 24.13 21.05 4.69
CA LEU A 76 24.37 21.38 3.29
C LEU A 76 24.97 20.20 2.54
N THR A 77 26.04 19.60 3.08
CA THR A 77 26.70 18.42 2.51
C THR A 77 25.74 17.23 2.41
N SER A 78 24.94 17.01 3.46
CA SER A 78 23.96 15.94 3.51
C SER A 78 22.84 16.14 2.48
N ILE A 79 22.29 17.35 2.36
CA ILE A 79 21.24 17.68 1.39
C ILE A 79 21.74 17.44 -0.04
N ILE A 80 22.92 17.97 -0.41
CA ILE A 80 23.49 17.77 -1.74
C ILE A 80 23.65 16.28 -2.03
N THR A 81 24.27 15.53 -1.12
CA THR A 81 24.54 14.10 -1.28
C THR A 81 23.25 13.28 -1.36
N GLY A 82 22.31 13.51 -0.43
CA GLY A 82 21.06 12.77 -0.34
C GLY A 82 20.13 13.03 -1.51
N VAL A 83 19.98 14.29 -1.93
CA VAL A 83 19.18 14.65 -3.10
C VAL A 83 19.81 14.06 -4.37
N THR A 84 21.13 14.15 -4.52
CA THR A 84 21.84 13.56 -5.68
C THR A 84 21.63 12.06 -5.75
N LEU A 85 21.78 11.33 -4.64
CA LEU A 85 21.57 9.89 -4.59
C LEU A 85 20.15 9.50 -4.99
N VAL A 86 19.14 10.18 -4.44
CA VAL A 86 17.74 9.86 -4.76
C VAL A 86 17.42 10.19 -6.21
N LEU A 87 17.92 11.31 -6.74
CA LEU A 87 17.77 11.62 -8.16
C LEU A 87 18.40 10.56 -9.05
N ALA A 88 19.60 10.09 -8.71
CA ALA A 88 20.26 9.02 -9.45
C ALA A 88 19.44 7.71 -9.42
N LEU A 89 18.86 7.35 -8.27
CA LEU A 89 17.97 6.18 -8.17
C LEU A 89 16.72 6.35 -9.04
N SER A 90 16.09 7.52 -9.03
CA SER A 90 14.93 7.79 -9.88
C SER A 90 15.27 7.77 -11.36
N GLN A 91 16.46 8.24 -11.74
CA GLN A 91 16.97 8.16 -13.10
C GLN A 91 17.25 6.72 -13.53
N LEU A 92 17.74 5.87 -12.62
CA LEU A 92 17.94 4.44 -12.90
C LEU A 92 16.60 3.76 -13.21
N VAL A 93 15.57 4.02 -12.41
CA VAL A 93 14.22 3.47 -12.64
C VAL A 93 13.66 3.97 -13.97
N LEU A 94 13.78 5.27 -14.26
CA LEU A 94 13.33 5.83 -15.54
C LEU A 94 14.11 5.26 -16.74
N SER A 95 15.39 4.95 -16.57
CA SER A 95 16.19 4.31 -17.62
C SER A 95 15.67 2.92 -17.98
N GLN A 96 15.05 2.20 -17.05
CA GLN A 96 14.40 0.91 -17.34
C GLN A 96 13.12 1.10 -18.17
N GLU A 97 12.43 2.23 -18.03
CA GLU A 97 11.27 2.59 -18.84
C GLU A 97 11.64 3.03 -20.28
N LEU A 98 12.91 3.37 -20.53
CA LEU A 98 13.43 3.74 -21.86
C LEU A 98 14.06 2.55 -22.61
N GLY A 99 13.75 1.31 -22.19
CA GLY A 99 14.23 0.09 -22.84
C GLY A 99 13.90 -0.01 -24.33
N PRO A 100 14.49 -1.00 -25.03
CA PRO A 100 14.27 -1.21 -26.46
C PRO A 100 12.80 -1.17 -26.87
N VAL A 101 12.51 -0.64 -28.05
CA VAL A 101 11.13 -0.53 -28.58
C VAL A 101 10.42 -1.89 -28.64
N GLY A 102 11.17 -2.99 -28.80
CA GLY A 102 10.63 -4.35 -28.74
C GLY A 102 9.97 -4.67 -27.39
N ASP A 103 10.69 -4.45 -26.30
CA ASP A 103 10.18 -4.67 -24.93
C ASP A 103 8.95 -3.79 -24.65
N GLN A 104 8.93 -2.56 -25.18
CA GLN A 104 7.78 -1.67 -25.05
C GLN A 104 6.57 -2.22 -25.80
N ARG A 105 6.78 -2.75 -27.01
CA ARG A 105 5.73 -3.37 -27.82
C ARG A 105 5.16 -4.61 -27.12
N GLU A 106 6.01 -5.48 -26.59
CA GLU A 106 5.57 -6.68 -25.87
C GLU A 106 4.73 -6.33 -24.63
N ARG A 107 5.16 -5.34 -23.83
CA ARG A 107 4.38 -4.83 -22.70
C ARG A 107 3.03 -4.24 -23.13
N MET A 108 3.01 -3.51 -24.24
CA MET A 108 1.78 -2.95 -24.81
C MET A 108 0.83 -4.04 -25.31
N GLU A 109 1.35 -5.07 -25.99
CA GLU A 109 0.57 -6.21 -26.46
C GLU A 109 -0.05 -6.98 -25.28
N GLY A 110 0.71 -7.22 -24.20
CA GLY A 110 0.20 -7.82 -22.97
C GLY A 110 -0.91 -6.98 -22.30
N ALA A 111 -0.71 -5.66 -22.20
CA ALA A 111 -1.73 -4.76 -21.65
C ALA A 111 -3.00 -4.73 -22.52
N MET A 112 -2.87 -4.76 -23.84
CA MET A 112 -4.01 -4.81 -24.76
C MET A 112 -4.72 -6.17 -24.72
N SER A 113 -4.00 -7.28 -24.57
CA SER A 113 -4.59 -8.60 -24.35
C SER A 113 -5.42 -8.60 -23.07
N PHE A 114 -4.86 -8.11 -21.97
CA PHE A 114 -5.58 -8.03 -20.70
C PHE A 114 -6.84 -7.17 -20.78
N ARG A 115 -6.80 -6.04 -21.52
CA ARG A 115 -8.00 -5.23 -21.75
C ARG A 115 -9.07 -5.96 -22.54
N LYS A 116 -8.70 -6.78 -23.51
CA LYS A 116 -9.64 -7.62 -24.27
C LYS A 116 -10.26 -8.70 -23.39
N ASP A 117 -9.46 -9.39 -22.56
CA ASP A 117 -9.97 -10.38 -21.60
C ASP A 117 -11.03 -9.74 -20.68
N VAL A 118 -10.80 -8.50 -20.26
CA VAL A 118 -11.77 -7.74 -19.46
C VAL A 118 -13.00 -7.33 -20.27
N GLU A 119 -12.86 -6.92 -21.54
CA GLU A 119 -13.98 -6.59 -22.43
C GLU A 119 -14.90 -7.80 -22.65
N ASP A 120 -14.32 -8.98 -22.87
CA ASP A 120 -15.04 -10.25 -23.05
C ASP A 120 -15.85 -10.63 -21.81
N VAL A 121 -15.28 -10.46 -20.61
CA VAL A 121 -15.95 -10.81 -19.35
C VAL A 121 -16.97 -9.76 -18.90
N ILE A 122 -16.68 -8.46 -19.09
CA ILE A 122 -17.62 -7.37 -18.77
C ILE A 122 -18.78 -7.31 -19.78
N LYS A 123 -18.61 -7.91 -20.96
CA LYS A 123 -19.54 -7.84 -22.11
C LYS A 123 -19.80 -6.39 -22.53
N GLU A 124 -18.78 -5.54 -22.41
CA GLU A 124 -18.79 -4.16 -22.91
C GLU A 124 -17.83 -4.02 -24.09
N PRO A 125 -18.18 -3.26 -25.14
CA PRO A 125 -17.39 -3.19 -26.36
C PRO A 125 -16.02 -2.51 -26.19
N VAL A 126 -15.85 -1.69 -25.15
CA VAL A 126 -14.57 -1.00 -24.86
C VAL A 126 -14.40 -0.83 -23.35
N SER A 127 -13.29 -1.33 -22.82
CA SER A 127 -12.90 -1.13 -21.42
C SER A 127 -12.64 0.36 -21.12
N PRO A 128 -13.04 0.90 -19.95
CA PRO A 128 -12.79 2.30 -19.62
C PRO A 128 -11.30 2.69 -19.68
N ALA A 129 -10.99 3.87 -20.23
CA ALA A 129 -9.61 4.35 -20.34
C ALA A 129 -9.02 4.80 -18.99
N GLN A 130 -9.87 5.32 -18.10
CA GLN A 130 -9.44 5.82 -16.79
C GLN A 130 -9.33 4.68 -15.77
N PRO A 131 -8.20 4.56 -15.05
CA PRO A 131 -7.97 3.55 -14.02
C PRO A 131 -9.09 3.39 -12.98
N SER A 132 -9.60 4.51 -12.44
CA SER A 132 -10.70 4.50 -11.47
C SER A 132 -12.01 3.98 -12.08
N ALA A 133 -12.31 4.38 -13.31
CA ALA A 133 -13.49 3.92 -14.05
C ALA A 133 -13.39 2.42 -14.37
N PHE A 134 -12.20 1.94 -14.74
CA PHE A 134 -11.92 0.53 -15.03
C PHE A 134 -12.10 -0.36 -13.79
N LEU A 135 -11.51 0.04 -12.65
CA LEU A 135 -11.70 -0.71 -11.39
C LEU A 135 -13.16 -0.70 -10.96
N ARG A 136 -13.85 0.44 -11.13
CA ARG A 136 -15.28 0.53 -10.82
C ARG A 136 -16.12 -0.38 -11.73
N SER A 137 -15.80 -0.53 -13.02
CA SER A 137 -16.54 -1.46 -13.88
C SER A 137 -16.33 -2.91 -13.45
N LEU A 138 -15.10 -3.30 -13.07
CA LEU A 138 -14.81 -4.62 -12.52
C LEU A 138 -15.58 -4.88 -11.21
N VAL A 139 -15.62 -3.92 -10.28
CA VAL A 139 -16.35 -4.05 -9.01
C VAL A 139 -17.85 -4.21 -9.27
N LYS A 140 -18.40 -3.41 -10.20
CA LYS A 140 -19.81 -3.53 -10.62
C LYS A 140 -20.12 -4.86 -11.26
N LEU A 141 -19.22 -5.36 -12.11
CA LEU A 141 -19.37 -6.69 -12.70
C LEU A 141 -19.40 -7.76 -11.62
N THR A 142 -18.44 -7.79 -10.69
CA THR A 142 -18.44 -8.77 -9.59
C THR A 142 -19.70 -8.70 -8.74
N LYS A 143 -20.22 -7.49 -8.46
CA LYS A 143 -21.49 -7.32 -7.75
C LYS A 143 -22.66 -7.95 -8.52
N ARG A 144 -22.79 -7.66 -9.82
CA ARG A 144 -23.83 -8.24 -10.68
C ARG A 144 -23.71 -9.77 -10.79
N ARG A 145 -22.49 -10.30 -10.88
CA ARG A 145 -22.27 -11.76 -10.93
C ARG A 145 -22.59 -12.44 -9.60
N ALA A 146 -22.31 -11.80 -8.47
CA ALA A 146 -22.71 -12.30 -7.16
C ALA A 146 -24.24 -12.28 -6.98
N GLU A 147 -24.92 -11.26 -7.52
CA GLU A 147 -26.39 -11.24 -7.61
C GLU A 147 -26.92 -12.41 -8.45
N ALA A 148 -26.35 -12.65 -9.64
CA ALA A 148 -26.73 -13.77 -10.49
C ALA A 148 -26.54 -15.14 -9.81
N VAL A 149 -25.46 -15.33 -9.03
CA VAL A 149 -25.27 -16.53 -8.21
C VAL A 149 -26.39 -16.67 -7.18
N SER A 150 -26.76 -15.57 -6.50
CA SER A 150 -27.84 -15.58 -5.52
C SER A 150 -29.21 -15.86 -6.14
N ASP A 151 -29.44 -15.46 -7.38
CA ASP A 151 -30.70 -15.71 -8.10
C ASP A 151 -30.76 -17.17 -8.60
N ALA A 152 -29.66 -17.69 -9.13
CA ALA A 152 -29.58 -19.04 -9.72
C ALA A 152 -29.76 -20.18 -8.70
N ILE A 153 -29.56 -19.91 -7.40
CA ILE A 153 -29.71 -20.91 -6.34
C ILE A 153 -31.09 -20.89 -5.65
N GLN A 154 -31.95 -19.89 -5.93
CA GLN A 154 -33.25 -19.75 -5.22
C GLN A 154 -34.19 -20.94 -5.46
N ASP A 155 -34.05 -21.60 -6.61
CA ASP A 155 -34.85 -22.76 -6.99
C ASP A 155 -34.32 -24.08 -6.41
N ILE A 156 -33.21 -24.04 -5.67
CA ILE A 156 -32.60 -25.21 -5.01
C ILE A 156 -33.11 -25.31 -3.58
N ASP A 157 -33.75 -26.44 -3.25
CA ASP A 157 -34.28 -26.73 -1.91
C ASP A 157 -33.18 -27.21 -0.94
N ASP A 158 -32.20 -26.33 -0.69
CA ASP A 158 -31.13 -26.52 0.29
C ASP A 158 -30.92 -25.24 1.11
N GLU A 159 -31.46 -25.23 2.34
CA GLU A 159 -31.40 -24.07 3.23
C GLU A 159 -29.96 -23.72 3.63
N THR A 160 -29.07 -24.72 3.75
CA THR A 160 -27.67 -24.50 4.14
C THR A 160 -26.90 -23.78 3.04
N LEU A 161 -27.08 -24.22 1.79
CA LEU A 161 -26.49 -23.57 0.61
C LEU A 161 -27.02 -22.13 0.45
N ASN A 162 -28.34 -21.95 0.57
CA ASN A 162 -28.99 -20.64 0.45
C ASN A 162 -28.43 -19.64 1.49
N ASP A 163 -28.32 -20.04 2.75
CA ASP A 163 -27.75 -19.20 3.80
C ASP A 163 -26.26 -18.88 3.55
N GLN A 164 -25.49 -19.88 3.11
CA GLN A 164 -24.06 -19.72 2.83
C GLN A 164 -23.82 -18.72 1.68
N VAL A 165 -24.60 -18.83 0.60
CA VAL A 165 -24.51 -17.95 -0.57
C VAL A 165 -25.06 -16.57 -0.28
N ALA A 166 -26.18 -16.45 0.46
CA ALA A 166 -26.72 -15.16 0.87
C ALA A 166 -25.70 -14.36 1.69
N ALA A 167 -25.06 -15.01 2.67
CA ALA A 167 -24.02 -14.38 3.48
C ALA A 167 -22.79 -13.97 2.65
N PHE A 168 -22.37 -14.81 1.69
CA PHE A 168 -21.27 -14.51 0.79
C PHE A 168 -21.60 -13.34 -0.16
N THR A 169 -22.75 -13.37 -0.82
CA THR A 169 -23.19 -12.35 -1.77
C THR A 169 -23.40 -11.00 -1.10
N GLU A 170 -23.99 -10.96 0.10
CA GLU A 170 -24.15 -9.72 0.87
C GLU A 170 -22.78 -9.11 1.22
N ASN A 171 -21.82 -9.95 1.61
CA ASN A 171 -20.45 -9.53 1.86
C ASN A 171 -19.76 -8.96 0.59
N VAL A 172 -19.97 -9.59 -0.57
CA VAL A 172 -19.48 -9.09 -1.86
C VAL A 172 -20.11 -7.74 -2.19
N LYS A 173 -21.44 -7.61 -2.08
CA LYS A 173 -22.20 -6.37 -2.35
C LYS A 173 -21.76 -5.23 -1.43
N GLY A 174 -21.66 -5.47 -0.13
CA GLY A 174 -21.24 -4.48 0.85
C GLY A 174 -19.85 -3.92 0.55
N ASN A 175 -18.88 -4.82 0.29
CA ASN A 175 -17.53 -4.41 -0.06
C ASN A 175 -17.46 -3.69 -1.42
N ALA A 176 -18.21 -4.17 -2.41
CA ALA A 176 -18.31 -3.55 -3.73
C ALA A 176 -18.87 -2.11 -3.65
N ASN A 177 -19.92 -1.88 -2.89
CA ASN A 177 -20.50 -0.54 -2.68
C ASN A 177 -19.49 0.40 -1.99
N ALA A 178 -18.76 -0.09 -0.98
CA ALA A 178 -17.74 0.70 -0.30
C ALA A 178 -16.60 1.12 -1.25
N VAL A 179 -16.14 0.20 -2.09
CA VAL A 179 -15.08 0.45 -3.09
C VAL A 179 -15.60 1.36 -4.21
N GLU A 180 -16.82 1.16 -4.71
CA GLU A 180 -17.42 2.03 -5.73
C GLU A 180 -17.54 3.48 -5.25
N ASN A 181 -18.00 3.69 -4.01
CA ASN A 181 -18.10 5.01 -3.41
C ASN A 181 -16.72 5.69 -3.28
N GLY A 182 -15.69 4.93 -2.88
CA GLY A 182 -14.32 5.43 -2.81
C GLY A 182 -13.73 5.78 -4.18
N LEU A 183 -14.18 5.14 -5.26
CA LEU A 183 -13.72 5.38 -6.63
C LEU A 183 -14.49 6.46 -7.38
N LYS A 184 -15.64 6.94 -6.84
CA LYS A 184 -16.55 7.84 -7.57
C LYS A 184 -15.90 9.18 -7.92
N ASP A 185 -15.14 9.75 -6.99
CA ASP A 185 -14.49 11.05 -7.11
C ASP A 185 -12.94 10.95 -7.16
N ALA A 186 -12.40 9.72 -7.15
CA ALA A 186 -10.96 9.51 -7.07
C ALA A 186 -10.25 9.81 -8.40
N GLN A 187 -9.26 10.69 -8.35
CA GLN A 187 -8.41 10.99 -9.51
C GLN A 187 -7.19 10.09 -9.55
N PHE A 188 -6.79 9.68 -10.75
CA PHE A 188 -5.59 8.86 -10.91
C PHE A 188 -4.33 9.66 -10.51
N GLY A 189 -3.49 9.09 -9.65
CA GLY A 189 -2.37 9.77 -8.97
C GLY A 189 -2.64 10.03 -7.48
N GLU A 190 -3.91 10.10 -7.09
CA GLU A 190 -4.28 10.07 -5.67
C GLU A 190 -4.15 8.65 -5.12
N PHE A 191 -3.93 8.56 -3.80
CA PHE A 191 -3.86 7.25 -3.15
C PHE A 191 -5.13 6.44 -3.34
N ASP A 192 -6.26 7.13 -3.45
CA ASP A 192 -7.58 6.58 -3.23
C ASP A 192 -7.97 5.55 -4.28
N VAL A 193 -7.49 5.70 -5.52
CA VAL A 193 -7.71 4.71 -6.59
C VAL A 193 -7.04 3.38 -6.24
N VAL A 194 -5.78 3.44 -5.80
CA VAL A 194 -4.98 2.26 -5.47
C VAL A 194 -5.44 1.68 -4.14
N PHE A 195 -5.73 2.53 -3.16
CA PHE A 195 -6.29 2.11 -1.88
C PHE A 195 -7.60 1.36 -2.05
N SER A 196 -8.49 1.84 -2.92
CA SER A 196 -9.75 1.19 -3.24
C SER A 196 -9.54 -0.16 -3.94
N ALA A 197 -8.60 -0.24 -4.89
CA ALA A 197 -8.21 -1.50 -5.53
C ALA A 197 -7.63 -2.51 -4.51
N LEU A 198 -6.85 -2.03 -3.54
CA LEU A 198 -6.25 -2.84 -2.48
C LEU A 198 -7.23 -3.24 -1.38
N ASN A 199 -8.35 -2.51 -1.23
CA ASN A 199 -9.39 -2.80 -0.26
C ASN A 199 -10.37 -3.88 -0.71
N PHE A 200 -10.48 -4.13 -2.02
CA PHE A 200 -11.32 -5.20 -2.53
C PHE A 200 -10.65 -6.55 -2.27
N ASN A 201 -11.22 -7.36 -1.37
CA ASN A 201 -10.64 -8.63 -0.95
C ASN A 201 -10.83 -9.76 -1.96
N TYR A 202 -10.38 -9.55 -3.20
CA TYR A 202 -10.66 -10.47 -4.29
C TYR A 202 -10.14 -11.89 -3.99
N SER A 203 -8.98 -12.04 -3.35
CA SER A 203 -8.39 -13.35 -3.05
C SER A 203 -9.26 -14.20 -2.12
N TRP A 204 -9.80 -13.61 -1.04
CA TRP A 204 -10.73 -14.32 -0.17
C TRP A 204 -12.06 -14.60 -0.88
N LYS A 205 -12.58 -13.63 -1.65
CA LYS A 205 -13.84 -13.80 -2.39
C LYS A 205 -13.74 -14.91 -3.43
N LEU A 206 -12.61 -14.99 -4.13
CA LEU A 206 -12.29 -16.03 -5.10
C LEU A 206 -12.20 -17.40 -4.42
N TYR A 207 -11.49 -17.50 -3.28
CA TYR A 207 -11.43 -18.72 -2.50
C TYR A 207 -12.83 -19.15 -2.01
N ALA A 208 -13.60 -18.22 -1.46
CA ALA A 208 -14.95 -18.51 -0.95
C ALA A 208 -15.88 -18.99 -2.08
N ALA A 209 -15.89 -18.31 -3.23
CA ALA A 209 -16.69 -18.72 -4.39
C ALA A 209 -16.30 -20.13 -4.88
N ARG A 210 -15.00 -20.40 -5.04
CA ARG A 210 -14.49 -21.72 -5.44
C ARG A 210 -14.83 -22.80 -4.42
N ARG A 211 -14.74 -22.49 -3.13
CA ARG A 211 -15.05 -23.43 -2.05
C ARG A 211 -16.54 -23.77 -2.01
N ILE A 212 -17.42 -22.76 -2.04
CA ILE A 212 -18.88 -22.98 -2.04
C ILE A 212 -19.27 -23.83 -3.25
N ARG A 213 -18.73 -23.53 -4.44
CA ARG A 213 -18.99 -24.32 -5.64
C ARG A 213 -18.53 -25.77 -5.49
N ALA A 214 -17.32 -26.00 -4.98
CA ALA A 214 -16.75 -27.34 -4.85
C ALA A 214 -17.43 -28.18 -3.76
N GLU A 215 -17.84 -27.56 -2.63
CA GLU A 215 -18.53 -28.24 -1.54
C GLU A 215 -19.96 -28.68 -1.91
N ASN A 216 -20.58 -28.03 -2.91
CA ASN A 216 -21.98 -28.23 -3.28
C ASN A 216 -22.16 -28.70 -4.74
N GLU A 217 -21.13 -29.27 -5.36
CA GLU A 217 -21.13 -29.64 -6.79
C GLU A 217 -22.32 -30.56 -7.17
N ASP A 218 -22.66 -31.49 -6.28
CA ASP A 218 -23.74 -32.48 -6.47
C ASP A 218 -25.15 -31.87 -6.40
N VAL A 219 -25.31 -30.73 -5.71
CA VAL A 219 -26.60 -30.09 -5.44
C VAL A 219 -26.85 -28.93 -6.42
N LEU A 220 -25.78 -28.32 -6.93
CA LEU A 220 -25.86 -27.18 -7.85
C LEU A 220 -26.44 -27.58 -9.22
N THR A 221 -27.40 -26.79 -9.69
CA THR A 221 -27.88 -26.83 -11.08
C THR A 221 -26.80 -26.35 -12.05
N GLU A 222 -26.93 -26.70 -13.34
CA GLU A 222 -26.01 -26.19 -14.37
C GLU A 222 -26.00 -24.65 -14.43
N ASP A 223 -27.15 -24.02 -14.27
CA ASP A 223 -27.28 -22.56 -14.25
C ASP A 223 -26.54 -21.95 -13.04
N ALA A 224 -26.64 -22.56 -11.86
CA ALA A 224 -25.91 -22.12 -10.68
C ALA A 224 -24.40 -22.31 -10.83
N ARG A 225 -23.95 -23.45 -11.41
CA ARG A 225 -22.53 -23.68 -11.70
C ARG A 225 -21.98 -22.64 -12.66
N ALA A 226 -22.71 -22.35 -13.74
CA ALA A 226 -22.34 -21.32 -14.70
C ALA A 226 -22.27 -19.92 -14.05
N ALA A 227 -23.21 -19.58 -13.18
CA ALA A 227 -23.17 -18.32 -12.45
C ALA A 227 -21.93 -18.21 -11.52
N PHE A 228 -21.56 -19.30 -10.85
CA PHE A 228 -20.32 -19.35 -10.06
C PHE A 228 -19.07 -19.20 -10.92
N ASP A 229 -19.00 -19.88 -12.07
CA ASP A 229 -17.91 -19.75 -13.04
C ASP A 229 -17.74 -18.30 -13.49
N GLU A 230 -18.83 -17.64 -13.91
CA GLU A 230 -18.79 -16.24 -14.34
C GLU A 230 -18.38 -15.27 -13.21
N LEU A 231 -18.72 -15.58 -11.95
CA LEU A 231 -18.26 -14.82 -10.80
C LEU A 231 -16.77 -15.03 -10.51
N ILE A 232 -16.30 -16.27 -10.61
CA ILE A 232 -14.89 -16.65 -10.43
C ILE A 232 -14.04 -15.95 -11.49
N ASP A 233 -14.44 -15.99 -12.77
CA ASP A 233 -13.76 -15.32 -13.87
C ASP A 233 -13.64 -13.81 -13.63
N ALA A 234 -14.73 -13.17 -13.19
CA ALA A 234 -14.73 -11.75 -12.85
C ALA A 234 -13.77 -11.43 -11.68
N LEU A 235 -13.67 -12.30 -10.68
CA LEU A 235 -12.78 -12.15 -9.53
C LEU A 235 -11.30 -12.39 -9.89
N GLU A 236 -11.01 -13.23 -10.87
CA GLU A 236 -9.64 -13.50 -11.32
C GLU A 236 -9.01 -12.29 -12.01
N LEU A 237 -9.79 -11.52 -12.77
CA LEU A 237 -9.35 -10.29 -13.45
C LEU A 237 -8.83 -9.22 -12.46
N PHE A 238 -9.28 -9.24 -11.20
CA PHE A 238 -8.78 -8.32 -10.18
C PHE A 238 -7.31 -8.52 -9.83
N GLY A 239 -6.79 -9.75 -9.94
CA GLY A 239 -5.39 -10.05 -9.62
C GLY A 239 -4.43 -9.26 -10.50
N PRO A 240 -4.46 -9.47 -11.83
CA PRO A 240 -3.64 -8.72 -12.77
C PRO A 240 -3.93 -7.21 -12.74
N ALA A 241 -5.20 -6.80 -12.64
CA ALA A 241 -5.56 -5.39 -12.54
C ALA A 241 -4.88 -4.72 -11.33
N ARG A 242 -4.96 -5.34 -10.14
CA ARG A 242 -4.38 -4.81 -8.91
C ARG A 242 -2.87 -4.65 -9.02
N GLU A 243 -2.16 -5.65 -9.54
CA GLU A 243 -0.71 -5.58 -9.68
C GLU A 243 -0.30 -4.55 -10.75
N HIS A 244 -1.04 -4.43 -11.85
CA HIS A 244 -0.82 -3.38 -12.84
C HIS A 244 -0.97 -1.97 -12.24
N PHE A 245 -2.08 -1.68 -11.54
CA PHE A 245 -2.29 -0.37 -10.91
C PHE A 245 -1.32 -0.09 -9.76
N LYS A 246 -0.93 -1.11 -9.00
CA LYS A 246 0.12 -1.01 -7.97
C LYS A 246 1.46 -0.60 -8.59
N THR A 247 1.81 -1.18 -9.73
CA THR A 247 3.03 -0.83 -10.47
C THR A 247 2.99 0.63 -10.94
N LEU A 248 1.91 1.04 -11.59
CA LEU A 248 1.71 2.43 -12.04
C LEU A 248 1.76 3.42 -10.86
N TYR A 249 1.19 3.05 -9.72
CA TYR A 249 1.24 3.89 -8.53
C TYR A 249 2.65 4.04 -7.97
N PHE A 250 3.44 2.97 -7.92
CA PHE A 250 4.83 3.06 -7.47
C PHE A 250 5.67 3.93 -8.40
N GLN A 251 5.50 3.78 -9.71
CA GLN A 251 6.15 4.66 -10.69
C GLN A 251 5.75 6.13 -10.46
N TRP A 252 4.44 6.41 -10.37
CA TRP A 252 3.93 7.76 -10.10
C TRP A 252 4.49 8.33 -8.78
N ALA A 253 4.49 7.53 -7.71
CA ALA A 253 4.95 7.97 -6.40
C ALA A 253 6.46 8.26 -6.37
N LEU A 254 7.27 7.49 -7.12
CA LEU A 254 8.70 7.74 -7.27
C LEU A 254 8.95 9.03 -8.06
N ILE A 255 8.24 9.25 -9.16
CA ILE A 255 8.37 10.48 -9.96
C ILE A 255 7.97 11.72 -9.14
N ASP A 256 6.85 11.63 -8.43
CA ASP A 256 6.34 12.70 -7.58
C ASP A 256 7.29 12.98 -6.38
N LEU A 257 7.91 11.94 -5.83
CA LEU A 257 8.98 12.07 -4.83
C LEU A 257 10.16 12.86 -5.40
N SER A 258 10.69 12.49 -6.58
CA SER A 258 11.83 13.18 -7.18
C SER A 258 11.54 14.66 -7.40
N ARG A 259 10.34 14.96 -7.93
CA ARG A 259 9.89 16.35 -8.16
C ARG A 259 9.79 17.14 -6.85
N THR A 260 9.15 16.56 -5.85
CA THR A 260 8.97 17.20 -4.53
C THR A 260 10.30 17.41 -3.84
N MET A 261 11.21 16.44 -3.91
CA MET A 261 12.58 16.53 -3.39
C MET A 261 13.38 17.66 -4.04
N LEU A 262 13.29 17.81 -5.37
CA LEU A 262 13.92 18.92 -6.09
C LEU A 262 13.39 20.28 -5.64
N TYR A 263 12.07 20.40 -5.48
CA TYR A 263 11.48 21.66 -5.04
C TYR A 263 11.77 21.96 -3.57
N ALA A 264 11.86 20.95 -2.72
CA ALA A 264 12.20 21.10 -1.30
C ALA A 264 13.70 21.35 -1.08
N SER A 265 14.57 20.85 -1.96
CA SER A 265 16.03 20.98 -1.80
C SER A 265 16.50 22.42 -1.99
N VAL A 266 15.89 23.18 -2.91
CA VAL A 266 16.24 24.60 -3.15
C VAL A 266 16.10 25.46 -1.87
N PRO A 267 14.93 25.54 -1.20
CA PRO A 267 14.81 26.30 0.05
C PRO A 267 15.63 25.70 1.19
N ALA A 268 15.79 24.38 1.24
CA ALA A 268 16.63 23.71 2.23
C ALA A 268 18.12 24.09 2.12
N LEU A 269 18.64 24.13 0.89
CA LEU A 269 20.02 24.54 0.57
C LEU A 269 20.20 26.04 0.83
N LEU A 270 19.28 26.88 0.39
CA LEU A 270 19.33 28.31 0.68
C LEU A 270 19.35 28.58 2.19
N THR A 271 18.51 27.88 2.95
CA THR A 271 18.47 27.99 4.41
C THR A 271 19.80 27.55 5.03
N ALA A 272 20.39 26.46 4.55
CA ALA A 272 21.69 26.01 5.03
C ALA A 272 22.81 27.01 4.71
N ILE A 273 22.85 27.55 3.48
CA ILE A 273 23.83 28.57 3.07
C ILE A 273 23.67 29.84 3.92
N VAL A 274 22.44 30.31 4.13
CA VAL A 274 22.16 31.46 4.98
C VAL A 274 22.59 31.19 6.43
N GLY A 275 22.36 29.98 6.92
CA GLY A 275 22.81 29.52 8.23
C GLY A 275 24.34 29.52 8.39
N ILE A 276 25.09 29.29 7.32
CA ILE A 276 26.56 29.34 7.33
C ILE A 276 27.07 30.78 7.22
N VAL A 277 26.51 31.58 6.31
CA VAL A 277 27.09 32.88 5.93
C VAL A 277 26.62 34.02 6.84
N TYR A 278 25.37 33.98 7.30
CA TYR A 278 24.71 35.15 7.90
C TYR A 278 24.20 34.93 9.33
N LEU A 279 24.20 33.70 9.83
CA LEU A 279 23.65 33.40 11.15
C LEU A 279 24.69 33.64 12.24
N ASP A 280 24.75 34.88 12.72
CA ASP A 280 25.58 35.29 13.84
C ASP A 280 24.76 35.34 15.15
N PRO A 281 25.16 34.60 16.21
CA PRO A 281 24.52 34.67 17.53
C PRO A 281 24.38 36.10 18.09
N ALA A 282 25.29 37.01 17.75
CA ALA A 282 25.27 38.40 18.21
C ALA A 282 24.07 39.21 17.68
N LEU A 283 23.49 38.80 16.55
CA LEU A 283 22.31 39.45 15.95
C LEU A 283 21.00 39.13 16.70
N PHE A 284 21.00 38.13 17.58
CA PHE A 284 19.82 37.69 18.32
C PHE A 284 19.99 37.78 19.85
N PRO A 285 20.23 38.99 20.40
CA PRO A 285 20.43 39.16 21.82
C PRO A 285 19.12 39.02 22.62
N GLY A 286 19.24 38.47 23.84
CA GLY A 286 18.16 38.47 24.83
C GLY A 286 17.14 37.34 24.73
N THR A 287 16.00 37.55 25.37
CA THR A 287 14.88 36.60 25.47
C THR A 287 13.57 37.33 25.18
N VAL A 288 12.73 36.76 24.32
CA VAL A 288 11.40 37.29 23.98
C VAL A 288 10.38 36.25 24.45
N PHE A 289 9.43 36.64 25.32
CA PHE A 289 8.45 35.72 25.93
C PHE A 289 9.06 34.49 26.62
N GLY A 290 10.24 34.63 27.25
CA GLY A 290 10.94 33.53 27.92
C GLY A 290 11.67 32.57 26.97
N VAL A 291 11.57 32.77 25.65
CA VAL A 291 12.25 31.96 24.63
C VAL A 291 13.37 32.78 23.99
N ARG A 292 14.51 32.16 23.71
CA ARG A 292 15.63 32.80 23.02
C ARG A 292 15.37 32.79 21.52
N PRO A 293 15.32 33.96 20.84
CA PRO A 293 15.05 34.01 19.40
C PRO A 293 16.01 33.15 18.58
N LEU A 294 17.30 33.11 18.96
CA LEU A 294 18.32 32.29 18.30
C LEU A 294 17.95 30.79 18.27
N VAL A 295 17.44 30.23 19.38
CA VAL A 295 17.06 28.82 19.46
C VAL A 295 15.94 28.51 18.46
N VAL A 296 14.96 29.42 18.35
CA VAL A 296 13.84 29.28 17.42
C VAL A 296 14.33 29.36 15.98
N VAL A 297 15.18 30.34 15.66
CA VAL A 297 15.74 30.55 14.32
C VAL A 297 16.58 29.35 13.88
N VAL A 298 17.49 28.87 14.73
CA VAL A 298 18.32 27.68 14.44
C VAL A 298 17.42 26.46 14.27
N SER A 299 16.48 26.21 15.17
CA SER A 299 15.57 25.06 15.08
C SER A 299 14.72 25.12 13.81
N ALA A 300 14.23 26.30 13.43
CA ALA A 300 13.47 26.50 12.19
C ALA A 300 14.35 26.28 10.95
N GLY A 301 15.58 26.80 10.96
CA GLY A 301 16.55 26.59 9.90
C GLY A 301 16.84 25.11 9.68
N VAL A 302 17.09 24.36 10.76
CA VAL A 302 17.28 22.90 10.70
C VAL A 302 16.03 22.20 10.15
N ALA A 303 14.84 22.56 10.63
CA ALA A 303 13.60 21.94 10.19
C ALA A 303 13.33 22.15 8.68
N VAL A 304 13.63 23.34 8.15
CA VAL A 304 13.54 23.67 6.72
C VAL A 304 14.61 22.91 5.93
N SER A 305 15.85 22.87 6.42
CA SER A 305 16.94 22.12 5.80
C SER A 305 16.67 20.61 5.72
N LEU A 306 15.87 20.07 6.64
CA LEU A 306 15.48 18.65 6.66
C LEU A 306 14.25 18.32 5.79
N LEU A 307 13.58 19.30 5.18
CA LEU A 307 12.38 19.06 4.37
C LEU A 307 12.57 17.99 3.27
N PRO A 308 13.65 17.97 2.47
CA PRO A 308 13.84 16.93 1.46
C PRO A 308 13.81 15.53 2.06
N PHE A 309 14.50 15.34 3.20
CA PHE A 309 14.52 14.07 3.92
C PHE A 309 13.17 13.72 4.55
N ALA A 310 12.44 14.71 5.05
CA ALA A 310 11.09 14.50 5.58
C ALA A 310 10.13 14.02 4.49
N PHE A 311 10.20 14.59 3.29
CA PHE A 311 9.47 14.10 2.12
C PHE A 311 9.92 12.69 1.71
N LEU A 312 11.22 12.45 1.61
CA LEU A 312 11.75 11.10 1.33
C LEU A 312 11.17 10.06 2.29
N LEU A 313 11.24 10.32 3.60
CA LEU A 313 10.72 9.41 4.61
C LEU A 313 9.20 9.22 4.49
N SER A 314 8.44 10.30 4.25
CA SER A 314 6.98 10.23 4.05
C SER A 314 6.59 9.32 2.89
N TYR A 315 7.26 9.46 1.74
CA TYR A 315 6.97 8.66 0.55
C TYR A 315 7.41 7.20 0.72
N ILE A 316 8.62 6.97 1.25
CA ILE A 316 9.15 5.62 1.48
C ILE A 316 8.30 4.86 2.49
N LEU A 317 7.90 5.48 3.61
CA LEU A 317 7.02 4.84 4.60
C LEU A 317 5.72 4.35 3.95
N ARG A 318 5.12 5.14 3.07
CA ARG A 318 3.89 4.77 2.37
C ARG A 318 4.13 3.64 1.37
N ILE A 319 5.18 3.71 0.55
CA ILE A 319 5.54 2.64 -0.40
C ILE A 319 5.78 1.33 0.35
N VAL A 320 6.62 1.34 1.39
CA VAL A 320 6.92 0.15 2.20
C VAL A 320 5.66 -0.39 2.88
N THR A 321 4.78 0.48 3.37
CA THR A 321 3.51 0.05 3.98
C THR A 321 2.59 -0.61 2.96
N VAL A 322 2.46 -0.05 1.76
CA VAL A 322 1.69 -0.65 0.65
C VAL A 322 2.30 -1.98 0.24
N THR A 323 3.62 -2.04 0.03
CA THR A 323 4.33 -3.27 -0.33
C THR A 323 4.16 -4.36 0.72
N LYS A 324 4.43 -4.05 2.00
CA LYS A 324 4.28 -5.00 3.12
C LYS A 324 2.86 -5.56 3.23
N ARG A 325 1.84 -4.76 2.90
CA ARG A 325 0.43 -5.19 2.97
C ARG A 325 -0.11 -5.83 1.69
N THR A 326 0.68 -5.86 0.61
CA THR A 326 0.32 -6.44 -0.69
C THR A 326 1.29 -7.52 -1.14
N LEU A 327 2.07 -8.06 -0.20
CA LEU A 327 3.18 -8.99 -0.45
C LEU A 327 2.70 -10.41 -0.84
N SER A 328 1.40 -10.66 -0.88
CA SER A 328 0.83 -11.89 -1.44
C SER A 328 0.60 -11.72 -2.95
N ILE A 329 1.51 -12.30 -3.73
CA ILE A 329 1.26 -12.67 -5.12
C ILE A 329 0.55 -14.02 -5.10
N GLY A 330 -0.69 -14.07 -5.59
CA GLY A 330 -1.51 -15.29 -5.65
C GLY A 330 -2.43 -15.55 -4.44
N PRO A 331 -3.14 -16.70 -4.42
CA PRO A 331 -4.16 -17.04 -3.41
C PRO A 331 -3.59 -17.34 -2.01
N PHE A 332 -2.29 -17.18 -1.80
CA PHE A 332 -1.65 -17.41 -0.51
C PHE A 332 -1.92 -16.24 0.44
N ILE A 333 -2.76 -16.48 1.45
CA ILE A 333 -3.00 -15.55 2.55
C ILE A 333 -1.78 -15.62 3.48
N LEU A 334 -0.77 -14.80 3.23
CA LEU A 334 0.48 -14.73 4.03
C LEU A 334 0.32 -13.95 5.34
N ARG A 335 -0.82 -14.09 6.01
CA ARG A 335 -1.07 -13.42 7.30
C ARG A 335 -1.11 -14.44 8.42
N GLU A 336 -0.49 -14.09 9.54
CA GLU A 336 -0.87 -14.59 10.86
C GLU A 336 -2.30 -14.10 11.15
N THR A 337 -3.29 -14.73 10.53
CA THR A 337 -4.58 -14.88 11.19
C THR A 337 -4.38 -15.98 12.22
N ASP A 338 -4.82 -15.76 13.46
CA ASP A 338 -4.87 -16.76 14.53
C ASP A 338 -5.54 -18.06 14.06
N ARG A 339 -4.75 -18.92 13.42
CA ARG A 339 -5.01 -20.33 13.17
C ARG A 339 -3.74 -21.10 13.47
N SER A 340 -3.31 -21.00 14.73
CA SER A 340 -2.65 -22.10 15.41
C SER A 340 -3.71 -22.87 16.19
N ARG A 341 -4.51 -23.68 15.49
CA ARG A 341 -5.22 -24.84 16.05
C ARG A 341 -5.63 -25.76 14.90
N ASP A 342 -4.91 -26.87 14.84
CA ASP A 342 -5.23 -28.17 14.24
C ASP A 342 -5.64 -28.19 12.76
N LEU A 343 -4.62 -28.28 11.90
CA LEU A 343 -4.70 -29.16 10.74
C LEU A 343 -3.91 -30.42 11.10
N ASP A 344 -4.59 -31.34 11.79
CA ASP A 344 -4.19 -32.73 11.86
C ASP A 344 -4.36 -33.31 10.45
N TRP A 345 -3.27 -33.33 9.69
CA TRP A 345 -3.21 -34.13 8.48
C TRP A 345 -3.19 -35.58 8.97
N GLY A 346 -4.37 -36.18 9.05
CA GLY A 346 -4.50 -37.59 9.39
C GLY A 346 -3.47 -38.40 8.61
N ASP A 347 -2.64 -39.13 9.35
CA ASP A 347 -1.58 -39.97 8.81
C ASP A 347 -2.11 -40.80 7.64
N THR A 348 -1.79 -40.37 6.43
CA THR A 348 -1.95 -41.23 5.26
C THR A 348 -0.88 -42.30 5.40
N GLU A 349 -1.27 -43.45 5.94
CA GLU A 349 -0.47 -44.68 5.90
C GLU A 349 -0.08 -44.96 4.45
N ALA A 350 1.10 -44.48 4.06
CA ALA A 350 1.81 -44.99 2.91
C ALA A 350 2.14 -46.46 3.25
N LYS A 351 1.34 -47.39 2.74
CA LYS A 351 1.69 -48.81 2.68
C LYS A 351 3.01 -48.91 1.93
N SER A 352 4.10 -48.98 2.70
CA SER A 352 5.42 -49.36 2.24
C SER A 352 5.28 -50.75 1.61
N GLY A 353 5.55 -50.81 0.31
CA GLY A 353 5.58 -52.05 -0.45
C GLY A 353 6.58 -53.03 0.18
N GLU A 354 6.09 -54.22 0.41
CA GLU A 354 6.82 -55.38 0.90
C GLU A 354 7.88 -55.82 -0.13
N ASN A 355 9.13 -55.94 0.35
CA ASN A 355 10.22 -56.79 -0.13
C ASN A 355 10.64 -56.77 -1.62
N ALA A 356 11.83 -56.22 -1.86
CA ALA A 356 12.82 -56.87 -2.72
C ALA A 356 14.15 -56.95 -1.96
N GLY A 357 14.46 -58.15 -1.47
CA GLY A 357 15.67 -58.45 -0.73
C GLY A 357 16.92 -58.27 -1.58
N VAL A 358 17.88 -57.54 -1.03
CA VAL A 358 19.27 -57.57 -1.48
C VAL A 358 19.96 -58.67 -0.68
N GLY A 359 20.24 -59.79 -1.34
CA GLY A 359 21.08 -60.84 -0.79
C GLY A 359 22.54 -60.40 -0.79
N GLU A 360 23.12 -60.29 0.40
CA GLU A 360 24.56 -60.47 0.57
C GLU A 360 24.86 -61.97 0.44
N GLY A 361 25.74 -62.29 -0.51
CA GLY A 361 26.35 -63.61 -0.66
C GLY A 361 27.74 -63.42 -1.23
N GLY A 362 28.73 -63.34 -0.35
CA GLY A 362 30.13 -63.50 -0.73
C GLY A 362 30.49 -64.98 -0.70
N GLU A 363 31.00 -65.46 -1.83
CA GLU A 363 32.21 -66.29 -1.98
C GLU A 363 32.85 -65.98 -3.33
#